data_AF-A0A4Q3VTI4-F1
#
_entry.id   AF-A0A4Q3VTI4-F1
#
_cell.length_a   1.000
_cell.length_b   1.000
_cell.length_c   1.000
_cell.angle_alpha   90.00
_cell.angle_beta   90.00
_cell.angle_gamma   90.00
#
_symmetry.space_group_name_H-M   'P 1'
#
loop_
_entity.id
_entity.type
_entity.pdbx_description
1 polymer ?
#
loop_
_entity_poly.entity_id
_entity_poly.type
_entity_poly.pdbx_seq_one_letter_code
_entity_poly.pdbx_strand_id
1 'polypeptide(L)'
;MRTRSLSLLLAAMPLAAYAQVDAGAPFGKLRLVDEVDCGAPKDHEFSEMPAGASRVETILGRPNRVLPNAGDAKYFAYRLGKGKGLKPGGAYVLSVDFPEDRSRSMFIVNRGAEMVRGVRTGQALGDVIWTYTNNNNESLKIPLSGKVRTWKTLFYLHDRMMELGVETEKAGESKLGRPGKPEDGFWVAIAQSRGENDPISAGAAVSRIRLFEVTDPAKLKMPIQRPPAALPQRHLFWREEMADGVIFDPEKERGVLKPADWYEYKARLMQ
;
A
#
# COMPACT_ATOMS: atom_id res chain seq x y z
N MET A 1 51.29 30.15 -14.12
CA MET A 1 50.49 29.26 -13.24
C MET A 1 49.21 28.88 -13.98
N ARG A 2 49.12 27.65 -14.51
CA ARG A 2 47.91 27.13 -15.15
C ARG A 2 47.16 26.25 -14.16
N THR A 3 46.01 26.71 -13.71
CA THR A 3 45.04 25.95 -12.89
C THR A 3 44.43 24.84 -13.75
N ARG A 4 44.62 23.58 -13.34
CA ARG A 4 43.92 22.43 -13.90
C ARG A 4 42.59 22.25 -13.15
N SER A 5 41.48 22.56 -13.81
CA SER A 5 40.15 22.19 -13.33
C SER A 5 39.95 20.68 -13.42
N LEU A 6 39.82 20.02 -12.26
CA LEU A 6 39.42 18.63 -12.15
C LEU A 6 37.91 18.56 -12.44
N SER A 7 37.53 18.09 -13.62
CA SER A 7 36.13 17.78 -13.93
C SER A 7 35.80 16.43 -13.31
N LEU A 8 35.00 16.42 -12.24
CA LEU A 8 34.36 15.22 -11.71
C LEU A 8 33.36 14.71 -12.75
N LEU A 9 33.67 13.61 -13.44
CA LEU A 9 32.66 12.84 -14.15
C LEU A 9 31.76 12.15 -13.11
N LEU A 10 30.54 12.66 -12.93
CA LEU A 10 29.45 11.87 -12.38
C LEU A 10 29.19 10.73 -13.37
N ALA A 11 29.60 9.51 -13.01
CA ALA A 11 29.21 8.32 -13.73
C ALA A 11 27.69 8.15 -13.58
N ALA A 12 26.93 8.49 -14.62
CA ALA A 12 25.54 8.08 -14.75
C ALA A 12 25.54 6.54 -14.80
N MET A 13 25.14 5.89 -13.71
CA MET A 13 24.89 4.45 -13.74
C MET A 13 23.83 4.18 -14.81
N PRO A 14 24.08 3.22 -15.73
CA PRO A 14 23.06 2.86 -16.71
C PRO A 14 21.84 2.35 -15.94
N LEU A 15 20.66 2.91 -16.24
CA LEU A 15 19.39 2.26 -15.89
C LEU A 15 19.45 0.87 -16.51
N ALA A 16 19.79 -0.14 -15.72
CA ALA A 16 19.61 -1.52 -16.11
C ALA A 16 18.16 -1.65 -16.57
N ALA A 17 17.93 -2.25 -17.73
CA ALA A 17 16.60 -2.59 -18.20
C ALA A 17 16.01 -3.58 -17.19
N TYR A 18 15.31 -3.06 -16.19
CA TYR A 18 14.65 -3.85 -15.17
C TYR A 18 13.67 -4.82 -15.85
N ALA A 19 13.64 -6.06 -15.38
CA ALA A 19 12.76 -7.08 -15.91
C ALA A 19 11.29 -6.62 -15.85
N GLN A 20 10.61 -6.68 -16.99
CA GLN A 20 9.15 -6.57 -17.01
C GLN A 20 8.56 -7.87 -16.51
N VAL A 21 7.76 -7.77 -15.45
CA VAL A 21 7.07 -8.89 -14.82
C VAL A 21 5.57 -8.66 -14.99
N ASP A 22 4.82 -9.75 -15.18
CA ASP A 22 3.36 -9.66 -15.24
C ASP A 22 2.80 -9.29 -13.85
N ALA A 23 2.30 -8.06 -13.74
CA ALA A 23 1.56 -7.57 -12.59
C ALA A 23 0.10 -8.06 -12.62
N GLY A 24 -0.30 -8.81 -13.65
CA GLY A 24 -1.64 -9.37 -13.88
C GLY A 24 -2.66 -8.29 -14.26
N ALA A 25 -3.87 -8.71 -14.63
CA ALA A 25 -4.95 -7.78 -14.96
C ALA A 25 -5.29 -6.82 -13.78
N PRO A 26 -5.71 -5.57 -14.08
CA PRO A 26 -5.74 -4.95 -15.41
C PRO A 26 -4.38 -4.39 -15.88
N PHE A 27 -3.31 -4.53 -15.10
CA PHE A 27 -2.04 -3.83 -15.29
C PHE A 27 -1.10 -4.45 -16.35
N GLY A 28 -1.19 -5.76 -16.56
CA GLY A 28 -0.30 -6.48 -17.49
C GLY A 28 1.16 -6.43 -17.07
N LYS A 29 2.09 -6.39 -18.04
CA LYS A 29 3.54 -6.38 -17.77
C LYS A 29 4.01 -4.99 -17.34
N LEU A 30 4.59 -4.91 -16.16
CA LEU A 30 5.16 -3.69 -15.59
C LEU A 30 6.60 -3.93 -15.11
N ARG A 31 7.33 -2.84 -14.89
CA ARG A 31 8.68 -2.89 -14.34
C ARG A 31 8.60 -3.27 -12.86
N LEU A 32 9.16 -4.40 -12.45
CA LEU A 32 9.28 -4.75 -11.04
C LEU A 32 10.35 -3.85 -10.40
N VAL A 33 9.95 -3.07 -9.40
CA VAL A 33 10.85 -2.22 -8.62
C VAL A 33 11.35 -2.97 -7.40
N ASP A 34 10.44 -3.62 -6.70
CA ASP A 34 10.76 -4.31 -5.46
C ASP A 34 9.86 -5.53 -5.21
N GLU A 35 10.37 -6.53 -4.50
CA GLU A 35 9.65 -7.75 -4.13
C GLU A 35 10.14 -8.26 -2.77
N VAL A 36 9.18 -8.54 -1.88
CA VAL A 36 9.40 -9.16 -0.58
C VAL A 36 8.73 -10.52 -0.59
N ASP A 37 9.50 -11.59 -0.34
CA ASP A 37 8.97 -12.88 0.09
C ASP A 37 8.75 -12.83 1.61
N CYS A 38 7.48 -12.78 2.04
CA CYS A 38 7.16 -12.62 3.45
C CYS A 38 7.47 -13.88 4.28
N GLY A 39 7.60 -15.03 3.62
CA GLY A 39 7.92 -16.32 4.22
C GLY A 39 9.43 -16.60 4.36
N ALA A 40 10.26 -15.85 3.64
CA ALA A 40 11.72 -15.99 3.65
C ALA A 40 12.39 -15.24 4.84
N PRO A 41 13.69 -15.47 5.07
CA PRO A 41 14.49 -14.59 5.93
C PRO A 41 14.33 -13.12 5.53
N LYS A 42 14.32 -12.23 6.53
CA LYS A 42 14.07 -10.79 6.36
C LYS A 42 15.29 -10.13 5.68
N ASP A 43 15.28 -10.05 4.36
CA ASP A 43 16.26 -9.33 3.53
C ASP A 43 15.91 -7.83 3.36
N HIS A 44 14.66 -7.48 3.63
CA HIS A 44 14.17 -6.11 3.72
C HIS A 44 14.16 -5.61 5.17
N GLU A 45 14.27 -4.28 5.34
CA GLU A 45 14.04 -3.64 6.62
C GLU A 45 12.63 -4.00 7.10
N PHE A 46 12.54 -4.51 8.33
CA PHE A 46 11.34 -5.15 8.86
C PHE A 46 10.99 -4.59 10.23
N SER A 47 9.71 -4.37 10.47
CA SER A 47 9.17 -3.98 11.77
C SER A 47 7.93 -4.82 12.07
N GLU A 48 7.70 -5.13 13.34
CA GLU A 48 6.44 -5.70 13.80
C GLU A 48 6.09 -5.17 15.18
N MET A 49 4.80 -5.08 15.45
CA MET A 49 4.30 -4.65 16.74
C MET A 49 3.11 -5.53 17.17
N PRO A 50 3.15 -6.09 18.40
CA PRO A 50 4.32 -6.18 19.26
C PRO A 50 5.46 -6.99 18.63
N ALA A 51 6.68 -6.89 19.19
CA ALA A 51 7.79 -7.73 18.76
C ALA A 51 7.43 -9.23 18.87
N GLY A 52 7.70 -10.03 17.83
CA GLY A 52 7.32 -11.45 17.79
C GLY A 52 5.83 -11.71 17.50
N ALA A 53 5.05 -10.69 17.12
CA ALA A 53 3.62 -10.86 16.83
C ALA A 53 3.34 -11.71 15.58
N SER A 54 4.29 -11.78 14.64
CA SER A 54 4.14 -12.52 13.40
C SER A 54 5.01 -13.78 13.36
N ARG A 55 4.55 -14.79 12.62
CA ARG A 55 5.31 -16.02 12.36
C ARG A 55 5.13 -16.48 10.93
N VAL A 56 5.99 -17.38 10.46
CA VAL A 56 5.85 -18.00 9.14
C VAL A 56 5.09 -19.31 9.28
N GLU A 57 4.07 -19.52 8.46
CA GLU A 57 3.32 -20.76 8.33
C GLU A 57 3.26 -21.19 6.87
N THR A 58 3.16 -22.50 6.62
CA THR A 58 2.87 -23.01 5.27
C THR A 58 1.36 -23.07 5.08
N ILE A 59 0.83 -22.28 4.14
CA ILE A 59 -0.60 -22.22 3.80
C ILE A 59 -0.71 -22.38 2.29
N LEU A 60 -1.58 -23.29 1.83
CA LEU A 60 -1.75 -23.64 0.41
C LEU A 60 -0.40 -23.97 -0.29
N GLY A 61 0.48 -24.68 0.43
CA GLY A 61 1.80 -25.10 -0.07
C GLY A 61 2.83 -23.99 -0.21
N ARG A 62 2.59 -22.80 0.36
CA ARG A 62 3.52 -21.66 0.30
C ARG A 62 3.81 -21.09 1.69
N PRO A 63 5.02 -20.58 1.94
CA PRO A 63 5.31 -19.90 3.19
C PRO A 63 4.61 -18.53 3.20
N ASN A 64 3.93 -18.23 4.30
CA ASN A 64 3.18 -17.00 4.52
C ASN A 64 3.57 -16.42 5.87
N ARG A 65 3.75 -15.11 5.97
CA ARG A 65 3.80 -14.42 7.26
C ARG A 65 2.38 -14.21 7.76
N VAL A 66 2.12 -14.68 8.97
CA VAL A 66 0.80 -14.72 9.58
C VAL A 66 0.80 -13.88 10.85
N LEU A 67 -0.28 -13.13 11.02
CA LEU A 67 -0.68 -12.51 12.29
C LEU A 67 -1.86 -13.32 12.84
N PRO A 68 -1.72 -14.01 13.98
CA PRO A 68 -2.84 -14.74 14.57
C PRO A 68 -3.89 -13.79 15.11
N ASN A 69 -5.18 -14.11 14.94
CA ASN A 69 -6.29 -13.30 15.46
C ASN A 69 -6.52 -13.49 16.97
N ALA A 70 -5.55 -13.10 17.77
CA ALA A 70 -5.59 -13.20 19.23
C ALA A 70 -5.00 -11.95 19.88
N GLY A 71 -5.59 -11.48 20.98
CA GLY A 71 -5.11 -10.31 21.71
C GLY A 71 -5.29 -9.00 20.95
N ASP A 72 -4.35 -8.08 21.15
CA ASP A 72 -4.42 -6.70 20.65
C ASP A 72 -4.20 -6.56 19.14
N ALA A 73 -4.51 -5.35 18.64
CA ALA A 73 -4.17 -4.93 17.28
C ALA A 73 -2.66 -5.03 17.06
N LYS A 74 -2.27 -5.46 15.86
CA LYS A 74 -0.88 -5.80 15.56
C LYS A 74 -0.58 -5.61 14.09
N TYR A 75 0.70 -5.47 13.76
CA TYR A 75 1.16 -5.41 12.39
C TYR A 75 2.52 -6.09 12.21
N PHE A 76 2.83 -6.45 10.97
CA PHE A 76 4.21 -6.53 10.49
C PHE A 76 4.33 -5.65 9.25
N ALA A 77 5.54 -5.15 8.98
CA ALA A 77 5.79 -4.19 7.94
C ALA A 77 7.16 -4.40 7.32
N TYR A 78 7.26 -4.03 6.05
CA TYR A 78 8.50 -4.03 5.28
C TYR A 78 8.70 -2.66 4.65
N ARG A 79 9.95 -2.21 4.56
CA ARG A 79 10.30 -0.99 3.80
C ARG A 79 10.61 -1.38 2.35
N LEU A 80 9.83 -0.86 1.41
CA LEU A 80 9.99 -1.12 -0.02
C LEU A 80 10.64 0.06 -0.74
N GLY A 81 11.44 -0.25 -1.76
CA GLY A 81 11.95 0.69 -2.75
C GLY A 81 13.16 1.52 -2.33
N LYS A 82 13.72 1.28 -1.13
CA LYS A 82 14.91 2.00 -0.63
C LYS A 82 16.08 1.85 -1.60
N GLY A 83 16.61 2.99 -2.07
CA GLY A 83 17.69 3.04 -3.05
C GLY A 83 17.31 2.53 -4.46
N LYS A 84 16.04 2.25 -4.75
CA LYS A 84 15.59 1.67 -6.03
C LYS A 84 15.05 2.71 -7.02
N GLY A 85 15.42 3.98 -6.83
CA GLY A 85 15.10 5.07 -7.76
C GLY A 85 13.62 5.44 -7.82
N LEU A 86 12.92 5.39 -6.68
CA LEU A 86 11.56 5.89 -6.56
C LEU A 86 11.49 7.39 -6.90
N LYS A 87 10.37 7.83 -7.48
CA LYS A 87 10.17 9.21 -7.95
C LYS A 87 8.94 9.82 -7.28
N PRO A 88 9.04 11.02 -6.67
CA PRO A 88 7.85 11.78 -6.25
C PRO A 88 6.88 11.94 -7.42
N GLY A 89 5.59 11.77 -7.16
CA GLY A 89 4.54 11.83 -8.18
C GLY A 89 4.60 10.72 -9.23
N GLY A 90 5.50 9.74 -9.09
CA GLY A 90 5.54 8.56 -9.93
C GLY A 90 4.34 7.65 -9.64
N ALA A 91 3.83 6.98 -10.68
CA ALA A 91 2.74 6.02 -10.56
C ALA A 91 3.29 4.62 -10.28
N TYR A 92 2.71 3.95 -9.28
CA TYR A 92 3.14 2.63 -8.85
C TYR A 92 1.96 1.71 -8.56
N VAL A 93 2.16 0.41 -8.76
CA VAL A 93 1.22 -0.63 -8.33
C VAL A 93 1.81 -1.38 -7.14
N LEU A 94 1.13 -1.34 -6.01
CA LEU A 94 1.41 -2.22 -4.88
C LEU A 94 0.55 -3.48 -5.02
N SER A 95 1.19 -4.64 -5.02
CA SER A 95 0.52 -5.96 -5.08
C SER A 95 0.84 -6.78 -3.83
N VAL A 96 -0.18 -7.38 -3.24
CA VAL A 96 -0.06 -8.22 -2.04
C VAL A 96 -0.72 -9.56 -2.32
N ASP A 97 0.07 -10.63 -2.29
CA ASP A 97 -0.41 -12.00 -2.47
C ASP A 97 -0.76 -12.60 -1.11
N PHE A 98 -1.98 -13.14 -0.97
CA PHE A 98 -2.49 -13.71 0.27
C PHE A 98 -3.23 -15.03 0.00
N PRO A 99 -3.28 -15.96 0.97
CA PRO A 99 -4.05 -17.18 0.84
C PRO A 99 -5.53 -16.93 1.12
N GLU A 100 -6.41 -17.29 0.17
CA GLU A 100 -7.86 -17.32 0.36
C GLU A 100 -8.30 -18.73 0.83
N ASP A 101 -7.72 -19.19 1.95
CA ASP A 101 -7.93 -20.50 2.57
C ASP A 101 -9.01 -20.49 3.68
N ARG A 102 -9.14 -19.36 4.37
CA ARG A 102 -10.02 -19.14 5.53
C ARG A 102 -10.62 -17.74 5.49
N SER A 103 -11.61 -17.48 6.34
CA SER A 103 -12.07 -16.12 6.61
C SER A 103 -10.93 -15.31 7.23
N ARG A 104 -10.53 -14.20 6.62
CA ARG A 104 -9.43 -13.35 7.09
C ARG A 104 -9.78 -11.89 6.87
N SER A 105 -9.41 -11.06 7.83
CA SER A 105 -9.35 -9.60 7.68
C SER A 105 -7.92 -9.14 7.81
N MET A 106 -7.51 -8.26 6.90
CA MET A 106 -6.23 -7.58 6.94
C MET A 106 -6.38 -6.15 6.44
N PHE A 107 -5.61 -5.25 7.01
CA PHE A 107 -5.50 -3.87 6.55
C PHE A 107 -4.13 -3.69 5.92
N ILE A 108 -4.12 -3.23 4.67
CA ILE A 108 -2.90 -2.93 3.94
C ILE A 108 -2.67 -1.43 4.06
N VAL A 109 -1.61 -1.07 4.79
CA VAL A 109 -1.17 0.30 5.00
C VAL A 109 -0.03 0.57 4.03
N ASN A 110 -0.23 1.50 3.10
CA ASN A 110 0.78 2.00 2.19
C ASN A 110 1.18 3.42 2.60
N ARG A 111 2.31 3.56 3.30
CA ARG A 111 2.82 4.88 3.74
C ARG A 111 3.43 5.70 2.59
N GLY A 112 3.63 5.13 1.41
CA GLY A 112 4.08 5.86 0.22
C GLY A 112 3.03 6.80 -0.39
N ALA A 113 1.75 6.59 -0.07
CA ALA A 113 0.64 7.47 -0.46
C ALA A 113 -0.39 7.66 0.66
N GLU A 114 -0.01 7.33 1.90
CA GLU A 114 -0.86 7.42 3.09
C GLU A 114 -2.24 6.76 2.91
N MET A 115 -2.25 5.56 2.33
CA MET A 115 -3.46 4.80 2.09
C MET A 115 -3.59 3.65 3.09
N VAL A 116 -4.80 3.46 3.60
CA VAL A 116 -5.19 2.26 4.36
C VAL A 116 -6.39 1.62 3.66
N ARG A 117 -6.32 0.30 3.42
CA ARG A 117 -7.39 -0.45 2.77
C ARG A 117 -7.63 -1.77 3.49
N GLY A 118 -8.88 -1.99 3.90
CA GLY A 118 -9.35 -3.29 4.40
C GLY A 118 -9.50 -4.29 3.26
N VAL A 119 -9.05 -5.51 3.48
CA VAL A 119 -9.18 -6.65 2.57
C VAL A 119 -9.72 -7.82 3.37
N ARG A 120 -10.72 -8.51 2.82
CA ARG A 120 -11.36 -9.65 3.48
C ARG A 120 -11.56 -10.84 2.57
N THR A 121 -11.60 -12.01 3.20
CA THR A 121 -11.98 -13.28 2.57
C THR A 121 -13.06 -13.96 3.39
N GLY A 122 -13.84 -14.82 2.75
CA GLY A 122 -14.82 -15.64 3.44
C GLY A 122 -15.89 -14.81 4.14
N GLN A 123 -16.10 -15.11 5.42
CA GLN A 123 -17.07 -14.44 6.28
C GLN A 123 -16.44 -13.34 7.15
N ALA A 124 -15.11 -13.13 7.11
CA ALA A 124 -14.49 -12.08 7.93
C ALA A 124 -15.07 -10.71 7.58
N LEU A 125 -15.06 -9.77 8.54
CA LEU A 125 -15.74 -8.48 8.39
C LEU A 125 -15.06 -7.57 7.36
N GLY A 126 -13.73 -7.63 7.28
CA GLY A 126 -12.90 -6.70 6.51
C GLY A 126 -12.72 -5.33 7.16
N ASP A 127 -13.22 -5.20 8.38
CA ASP A 127 -13.34 -3.96 9.13
C ASP A 127 -13.51 -4.32 10.63
N VAL A 128 -13.85 -3.35 11.48
CA VAL A 128 -14.00 -3.52 12.93
C VAL A 128 -15.45 -3.31 13.39
N ILE A 129 -15.90 -4.13 14.35
CA ILE A 129 -17.23 -3.99 14.98
C ILE A 129 -17.26 -2.78 15.92
N TRP A 130 -16.20 -2.58 16.72
CA TRP A 130 -16.14 -1.52 17.73
C TRP A 130 -15.13 -0.44 17.32
N THR A 131 -15.63 0.69 16.85
CA THR A 131 -14.83 1.87 16.50
C THR A 131 -15.61 3.16 16.71
N TYR A 132 -14.97 4.30 16.43
CA TYR A 132 -15.54 5.64 16.51
C TYR A 132 -16.84 5.79 15.70
N THR A 133 -16.99 5.03 14.60
CA THR A 133 -18.19 4.97 13.78
C THR A 133 -18.99 3.69 14.04
N ASN A 134 -20.32 3.80 13.99
CA ASN A 134 -21.22 2.64 14.01
C ASN A 134 -21.25 2.02 12.60
N ASN A 135 -20.37 1.07 12.35
CA ASN A 135 -20.31 0.39 11.06
C ASN A 135 -21.38 -0.71 11.01
N ASN A 136 -22.36 -0.58 10.11
CA ASN A 136 -23.31 -1.65 9.78
C ASN A 136 -22.66 -2.62 8.78
N ASN A 137 -21.59 -3.27 9.22
CA ASN A 137 -20.81 -4.14 8.36
C ASN A 137 -21.57 -5.43 8.06
N GLU A 138 -21.95 -5.62 6.80
CA GLU A 138 -22.54 -6.87 6.33
C GLU A 138 -21.45 -7.92 6.10
N SER A 139 -21.40 -8.95 6.95
CA SER A 139 -20.64 -10.16 6.63
C SER A 139 -21.38 -10.95 5.55
N LEU A 140 -21.02 -10.73 4.29
CA LEU A 140 -21.44 -11.62 3.22
C LEU A 140 -20.65 -12.93 3.31
N LYS A 141 -21.35 -14.06 3.17
CA LYS A 141 -20.74 -15.38 3.02
C LYS A 141 -20.16 -15.54 1.62
N ILE A 142 -18.94 -15.03 1.43
CA ILE A 142 -18.21 -15.17 0.17
C ILE A 142 -17.54 -16.55 0.14
N PRO A 143 -17.74 -17.38 -0.91
CA PRO A 143 -17.04 -18.65 -1.05
C PRO A 143 -15.52 -18.45 -1.11
N LEU A 144 -14.78 -19.27 -0.36
CA LEU A 144 -13.32 -19.26 -0.39
C LEU A 144 -12.82 -19.98 -1.65
N SER A 145 -11.88 -19.38 -2.39
CA SER A 145 -11.35 -20.01 -3.60
C SER A 145 -10.39 -21.15 -3.33
N GLY A 146 -9.83 -21.26 -2.12
CA GLY A 146 -8.78 -22.23 -1.78
C GLY A 146 -7.47 -21.99 -2.54
N LYS A 147 -7.27 -20.78 -3.07
CA LYS A 147 -6.11 -20.39 -3.89
C LYS A 147 -5.44 -19.16 -3.29
N VAL A 148 -4.21 -18.90 -3.72
CA VAL A 148 -3.59 -17.59 -3.52
C VAL A 148 -4.29 -16.58 -4.40
N ARG A 149 -4.60 -15.42 -3.84
CA ARG A 149 -5.18 -14.26 -4.51
C ARG A 149 -4.24 -13.07 -4.36
N THR A 150 -4.43 -12.07 -5.20
CA THR A 150 -3.61 -10.85 -5.17
C THR A 150 -4.53 -9.65 -5.03
N TRP A 151 -4.30 -8.85 -4.00
CA TRP A 151 -4.84 -7.50 -3.91
C TRP A 151 -3.88 -6.53 -4.58
N LYS A 152 -4.40 -5.52 -5.28
CA LYS A 152 -3.58 -4.53 -5.99
C LYS A 152 -4.15 -3.14 -5.82
N THR A 153 -3.30 -2.14 -5.67
CA THR A 153 -3.68 -0.74 -5.75
C THR A 153 -2.70 0.03 -6.63
N LEU A 154 -3.22 0.85 -7.53
CA LEU A 154 -2.47 1.93 -8.19
C LEU A 154 -2.41 3.12 -7.22
N PHE A 155 -1.27 3.78 -7.15
CA PHE A 155 -1.09 5.00 -6.37
C PHE A 155 -0.03 5.91 -6.98
N TYR A 156 -0.03 7.18 -6.58
CA TYR A 156 1.03 8.14 -6.88
C TYR A 156 1.86 8.34 -5.62
N LEU A 157 3.19 8.18 -5.74
CA LEU A 157 4.09 8.30 -4.60
C LEU A 157 4.16 9.76 -4.11
N HIS A 158 4.09 9.95 -2.80
CA HIS A 158 4.26 11.26 -2.17
C HIS A 158 5.71 11.78 -2.30
N ASP A 159 5.89 13.08 -2.06
CA ASP A 159 7.23 13.68 -1.94
C ASP A 159 7.90 13.30 -0.62
N ARG A 160 7.08 13.09 0.43
CA ARG A 160 7.52 12.75 1.77
C ARG A 160 6.63 11.67 2.39
N MET A 161 7.23 10.77 3.16
CA MET A 161 6.55 9.58 3.70
C MET A 161 6.56 9.57 5.22
N MET A 162 5.45 9.09 5.79
CA MET A 162 5.37 8.82 7.22
C MET A 162 6.21 7.60 7.60
N GLU A 163 6.86 7.69 8.75
CA GLU A 163 7.49 6.55 9.41
C GLU A 163 6.44 5.67 10.11
N LEU A 164 6.85 4.45 10.50
CA LEU A 164 6.05 3.65 11.42
C LEU A 164 6.12 4.26 12.82
N GLY A 165 4.96 4.43 13.47
CA GLY A 165 4.89 4.98 14.81
C GLY A 165 3.45 5.10 15.31
N VAL A 166 3.33 5.45 16.58
CA VAL A 166 2.05 5.70 17.25
C VAL A 166 1.48 7.02 16.73
N GLU A 167 0.43 6.94 15.91
CA GLU A 167 -0.50 8.06 15.76
C GLU A 167 -1.02 8.38 17.16
N THR A 168 -0.80 9.61 17.62
CA THR A 168 -1.16 9.98 18.99
C THR A 168 -2.67 9.93 19.19
N GLU A 169 -3.14 10.03 20.44
CA GLU A 169 -4.57 10.00 20.81
C GLU A 169 -5.43 11.02 20.04
N LYS A 170 -4.80 12.04 19.43
CA LYS A 170 -5.43 12.85 18.40
C LYS A 170 -5.24 12.18 17.04
N ALA A 171 -6.31 11.55 16.55
CA ALA A 171 -6.40 11.02 15.20
C ALA A 171 -5.87 12.05 14.17
N GLY A 172 -4.82 11.69 13.45
CA GLY A 172 -4.19 12.54 12.42
C GLY A 172 -2.91 13.27 12.83
N GLU A 173 -2.55 13.31 14.12
CA GLU A 173 -1.27 13.89 14.58
C GLU A 173 -0.22 12.76 14.75
N SER A 174 0.61 12.56 13.72
CA SER A 174 1.87 11.81 13.85
C SER A 174 2.95 12.75 14.40
N LYS A 175 3.46 12.48 15.61
CA LYS A 175 4.63 13.18 16.16
C LYS A 175 5.89 13.04 15.30
N LEU A 176 5.92 12.04 14.41
CA LEU A 176 7.06 11.77 13.55
C LEU A 176 7.04 12.62 12.27
N GLY A 177 5.91 13.25 11.94
CA GLY A 177 5.72 13.93 10.66
C GLY A 177 5.97 13.01 9.47
N ARG A 178 6.57 13.56 8.40
CA ARG A 178 6.97 12.83 7.19
C ARG A 178 8.45 13.06 6.88
N PRO A 179 9.36 12.42 7.63
CA PRO A 179 10.80 12.67 7.47
C PRO A 179 11.36 11.92 6.26
N GLY A 180 10.76 10.78 5.89
CA GLY A 180 11.23 9.92 4.81
C GLY A 180 11.03 10.53 3.44
N LYS A 181 11.93 10.18 2.52
CA LYS A 181 11.93 10.59 1.11
C LYS A 181 11.92 9.37 0.20
N PRO A 182 11.63 9.52 -1.12
CA PRO A 182 11.62 8.39 -2.05
C PRO A 182 12.89 7.54 -2.03
N GLU A 183 14.07 8.14 -1.85
CA GLU A 183 15.34 7.41 -1.74
C GLU A 183 15.39 6.46 -0.53
N ASP A 184 14.67 6.79 0.54
CA ASP A 184 14.57 5.97 1.76
C ASP A 184 13.56 4.83 1.61
N GLY A 185 12.80 4.78 0.52
CA GLY A 185 11.66 3.89 0.38
C GLY A 185 10.49 4.27 1.28
N PHE A 186 9.51 3.37 1.39
CA PHE A 186 8.34 3.60 2.24
C PHE A 186 7.87 2.30 2.89
N TRP A 187 7.19 2.43 4.02
CA TRP A 187 6.65 1.29 4.74
C TRP A 187 5.35 0.78 4.11
N VAL A 188 5.27 -0.53 3.92
CA VAL A 188 4.02 -1.25 3.72
C VAL A 188 3.79 -2.14 4.93
N ALA A 189 2.72 -1.87 5.68
CA ALA A 189 2.33 -2.68 6.82
C ALA A 189 1.10 -3.52 6.49
N ILE A 190 1.15 -4.77 6.93
CA ILE A 190 0.00 -5.66 7.02
C ILE A 190 -0.43 -5.62 8.48
N ALA A 191 -1.59 -5.02 8.72
CA ALA A 191 -2.15 -4.85 10.05
C ALA A 191 -3.42 -5.68 10.20
N GLN A 192 -3.78 -5.94 11.45
CA GLN A 192 -5.09 -6.46 11.84
C GLN A 192 -5.57 -5.77 13.12
N SER A 193 -6.88 -5.73 13.31
CA SER A 193 -7.49 -5.24 14.54
C SER A 193 -7.32 -6.22 15.70
N ARG A 194 -7.82 -5.82 16.87
CA ARG A 194 -8.07 -6.74 17.99
C ARG A 194 -9.00 -7.86 17.54
N GLY A 195 -8.84 -9.06 18.13
CA GLY A 195 -9.67 -10.21 17.79
C GLY A 195 -11.16 -9.99 18.03
N GLU A 196 -11.52 -9.25 19.07
CA GLU A 196 -12.91 -8.90 19.42
C GLU A 196 -13.61 -8.07 18.35
N ASN A 197 -12.85 -7.33 17.53
CA ASN A 197 -13.40 -6.50 16.46
C ASN A 197 -13.74 -7.29 15.19
N ASP A 198 -13.20 -8.49 15.03
CA ASP A 198 -13.57 -9.43 13.96
C ASP A 198 -13.29 -10.87 14.41
N PRO A 199 -14.15 -11.43 15.29
CA PRO A 199 -13.88 -12.71 15.96
C PRO A 199 -13.86 -13.91 15.01
N ILE A 200 -14.44 -13.76 13.82
CA ILE A 200 -14.51 -14.81 12.80
C ILE A 200 -13.33 -14.78 11.82
N SER A 201 -12.44 -13.79 11.93
CA SER A 201 -11.19 -13.73 11.20
C SER A 201 -10.18 -14.75 11.75
N ALA A 202 -9.48 -15.45 10.86
CA ALA A 202 -8.31 -16.27 11.17
C ALA A 202 -7.01 -15.45 11.27
N GLY A 203 -7.11 -14.12 11.11
CA GLY A 203 -5.99 -13.20 11.12
C GLY A 203 -5.33 -13.03 9.75
N ALA A 204 -4.47 -12.02 9.64
CA ALA A 204 -3.83 -11.68 8.38
C ALA A 204 -2.80 -12.75 7.98
N ALA A 205 -2.68 -13.03 6.67
CA ALA A 205 -1.66 -13.91 6.11
C ALA A 205 -1.24 -13.38 4.73
N VAL A 206 0.05 -13.23 4.50
CA VAL A 206 0.61 -12.73 3.23
C VAL A 206 1.83 -13.54 2.86
N SER A 207 1.90 -13.98 1.61
CA SER A 207 3.08 -14.68 1.08
C SER A 207 4.08 -13.73 0.45
N ARG A 208 3.60 -12.67 -0.22
CA ARG A 208 4.47 -11.82 -1.05
C ARG A 208 3.92 -10.41 -1.20
N ILE A 209 4.82 -9.43 -1.21
CA ILE A 209 4.52 -8.02 -1.51
C ILE A 209 5.39 -7.59 -2.69
N ARG A 210 4.81 -6.93 -3.70
CA ARG A 210 5.51 -6.46 -4.90
C ARG A 210 5.18 -5.02 -5.19
N LEU A 211 6.18 -4.28 -5.63
CA LEU A 211 6.07 -2.89 -6.09
C LEU A 211 6.44 -2.83 -7.56
N PHE A 212 5.53 -2.32 -8.38
CA PHE A 212 5.76 -2.11 -9.82
C PHE A 212 5.72 -0.63 -10.16
N GLU A 213 6.59 -0.18 -11.07
CA GLU A 213 6.48 1.16 -11.66
C GLU A 213 5.57 1.12 -12.88
N VAL A 214 4.69 2.11 -12.98
CA VAL A 214 3.85 2.38 -14.14
C VAL A 214 4.47 3.54 -14.90
N THR A 215 5.18 3.24 -15.99
CA THR A 215 5.84 4.26 -16.82
C THR A 215 4.87 5.06 -17.68
N ASP A 216 3.71 4.48 -18.00
CA ASP A 216 2.67 5.11 -18.82
C ASP A 216 1.28 4.87 -18.21
N PRO A 217 0.87 5.69 -17.23
CA PRO A 217 -0.43 5.53 -16.56
C PRO A 217 -1.63 5.72 -17.49
N ALA A 218 -1.46 6.41 -18.62
CA ALA A 218 -2.55 6.62 -19.57
C ALA A 218 -3.06 5.31 -20.19
N LYS A 219 -2.21 4.26 -20.25
CA LYS A 219 -2.60 2.92 -20.69
C LYS A 219 -3.49 2.16 -19.72
N LEU A 220 -3.58 2.62 -18.46
CA LEU A 220 -4.42 2.00 -17.44
C LEU A 220 -5.83 2.57 -17.37
N LYS A 221 -6.13 3.62 -18.16
CA LYS A 221 -7.44 4.26 -18.19
C LYS A 221 -8.51 3.25 -18.58
N MET A 222 -9.54 3.15 -17.74
CA MET A 222 -10.67 2.27 -18.01
C MET A 222 -11.79 3.07 -18.66
N PRO A 223 -12.28 2.67 -19.85
CA PRO A 223 -13.39 3.38 -20.47
C PRO A 223 -14.63 3.29 -19.58
N ILE A 224 -15.14 4.44 -19.17
CA ILE A 224 -16.40 4.52 -18.41
C ILE A 224 -17.52 4.07 -19.34
N GLN A 225 -18.12 2.93 -19.05
CA GLN A 225 -19.31 2.45 -19.75
C GLN A 225 -20.50 3.31 -19.35
N ARG A 226 -20.81 4.31 -20.18
CA ARG A 226 -21.97 5.19 -19.99
C ARG A 226 -23.25 4.46 -20.39
N PRO A 227 -24.38 4.71 -19.71
CA PRO A 227 -25.67 4.23 -20.19
C PRO A 227 -25.99 4.84 -21.57
N PRO A 228 -26.84 4.19 -22.39
CA PRO A 228 -27.29 4.74 -23.67
C PRO A 228 -27.71 6.22 -23.58
N ALA A 229 -27.47 6.99 -24.64
CA ALA A 229 -27.67 8.44 -24.64
C ALA A 229 -29.11 8.88 -24.31
N ALA A 230 -30.11 8.05 -24.61
CA ALA A 230 -31.51 8.30 -24.30
C ALA A 230 -31.85 8.12 -22.81
N LEU A 231 -30.99 7.49 -22.02
CA LEU A 231 -31.18 7.31 -20.58
C LEU A 231 -30.50 8.45 -19.80
N PRO A 232 -31.02 8.79 -18.60
CA PRO A 232 -30.38 9.75 -17.73
C PRO A 232 -28.92 9.40 -17.46
N GLN A 233 -28.03 10.35 -17.74
CA GLN A 233 -26.61 10.22 -17.45
C GLN A 233 -26.37 10.55 -15.98
N ARG A 234 -25.61 9.70 -15.28
CA ARG A 234 -25.16 9.99 -13.91
C ARG A 234 -23.82 10.71 -13.97
N HIS A 235 -23.67 11.76 -13.16
CA HIS A 235 -22.38 12.37 -12.90
C HIS A 235 -21.69 11.58 -11.79
N LEU A 236 -20.46 11.15 -12.05
CA LEU A 236 -19.59 10.64 -11.00
C LEU A 236 -18.89 11.84 -10.38
N PHE A 237 -19.07 12.02 -9.09
CA PHE A 237 -18.32 12.98 -8.29
C PHE A 237 -17.60 12.22 -7.19
N TRP A 238 -16.50 12.79 -6.72
CA TRP A 238 -15.80 12.30 -5.54
C TRP A 238 -15.46 13.51 -4.67
N ARG A 239 -15.44 13.28 -3.37
CA ARG A 239 -15.00 14.22 -2.35
C ARG A 239 -13.81 13.58 -1.65
N GLU A 240 -12.72 14.32 -1.53
CA GLU A 240 -11.64 13.92 -0.63
C GLU A 240 -11.93 14.41 0.78
N GLU A 241 -11.69 13.52 1.75
CA GLU A 241 -11.82 13.78 3.18
C GLU A 241 -10.56 13.26 3.86
N MET A 242 -10.12 13.91 4.95
CA MET A 242 -8.93 13.54 5.74
C MET A 242 -7.56 13.72 5.05
N ALA A 243 -7.42 14.71 4.16
CA ALA A 243 -6.13 15.03 3.55
C ALA A 243 -5.30 16.05 4.34
N ASP A 244 -5.79 16.52 5.50
CA ASP A 244 -5.30 17.75 6.12
C ASP A 244 -3.79 17.72 6.39
N GLY A 245 -3.28 16.66 7.02
CA GLY A 245 -1.85 16.52 7.24
C GLY A 245 -1.03 16.37 5.94
N VAL A 246 -1.63 15.84 4.87
CA VAL A 246 -0.91 15.61 3.61
C VAL A 246 -0.66 16.91 2.84
N ILE A 247 -1.54 17.91 2.97
CA ILE A 247 -1.50 19.14 2.16
C ILE A 247 -1.42 20.46 2.96
N PHE A 248 -1.91 20.50 4.20
CA PHE A 248 -1.95 21.71 5.04
C PHE A 248 -0.85 21.78 6.11
N ASP A 249 -0.18 20.66 6.41
CA ASP A 249 1.01 20.67 7.28
C ASP A 249 2.13 21.55 6.68
N PRO A 250 3.10 22.01 7.50
CA PRO A 250 4.28 22.71 7.02
C PRO A 250 4.97 21.96 5.86
N GLU A 251 5.62 22.68 4.94
CA GLU A 251 6.22 22.09 3.74
C GLU A 251 7.17 20.92 4.01
N LYS A 252 7.88 20.96 5.14
CA LYS A 252 8.82 19.90 5.58
C LYS A 252 8.14 18.69 6.20
N GLU A 253 6.84 18.77 6.46
CA GLU A 253 6.05 17.78 7.19
C GLU A 253 4.90 17.22 6.37
N ARG A 254 4.43 17.95 5.34
CA ARG A 254 3.35 17.51 4.44
C ARG A 254 3.80 16.46 3.43
N GLY A 255 2.86 15.62 2.97
CA GLY A 255 3.15 14.48 2.10
C GLY A 255 3.42 14.89 0.65
N VAL A 256 2.70 15.88 0.14
CA VAL A 256 2.97 16.46 -1.18
C VAL A 256 3.49 17.88 -1.08
N LEU A 257 4.52 18.23 -1.85
CA LEU A 257 5.11 19.57 -1.80
C LEU A 257 4.23 20.62 -2.47
N LYS A 258 3.36 20.25 -3.41
CA LYS A 258 2.36 21.15 -3.99
C LYS A 258 0.99 20.61 -3.65
N PRO A 259 0.16 21.34 -2.89
CA PRO A 259 -1.19 20.88 -2.54
C PRO A 259 -2.06 20.49 -3.75
N ALA A 260 -1.87 21.16 -4.90
CA ALA A 260 -2.56 20.82 -6.15
C ALA A 260 -2.25 19.40 -6.64
N ASP A 261 -1.01 18.93 -6.45
CA ASP A 261 -0.58 17.61 -6.92
C ASP A 261 -1.38 16.49 -6.24
N TRP A 262 -1.75 16.65 -4.97
CA TRP A 262 -2.64 15.70 -4.28
C TRP A 262 -3.97 15.53 -5.01
N TYR A 263 -4.63 16.64 -5.35
CA TYR A 263 -5.90 16.59 -6.07
C TYR A 263 -5.72 16.05 -7.49
N GLU A 264 -4.62 16.39 -8.17
CA GLU A 264 -4.29 15.83 -9.48
C GLU A 264 -4.07 14.32 -9.44
N TYR A 265 -3.32 13.81 -8.46
CA TYR A 265 -3.07 12.38 -8.29
C TYR A 265 -4.38 11.62 -8.14
N LYS A 266 -5.28 12.13 -7.31
CA LYS A 266 -6.60 11.53 -7.10
C LYS A 266 -7.46 11.61 -8.36
N ALA A 267 -7.49 12.75 -9.04
CA ALA A 267 -8.20 12.90 -10.31
C ALA A 267 -7.71 11.93 -11.39
N ARG A 268 -6.39 11.67 -11.45
CA ARG A 268 -5.80 10.69 -12.38
C ARG A 268 -6.19 9.25 -12.06
N LEU A 269 -6.39 8.90 -10.79
CA LEU A 269 -6.89 7.57 -10.39
C LEU A 269 -8.36 7.32 -10.78
N MET A 270 -9.11 8.38 -11.12
CA MET A 270 -10.52 8.29 -11.52
C MET A 270 -10.73 8.15 -13.05
N GLN A 271 -9.68 8.27 -13.85
CA GLN A 271 -9.72 8.24 -15.33
C GLN A 271 -9.31 6.88 -15.88
#